data_AF-A0A418YNR0-F1
#
_entry.id   AF-A0A418YNR0-F1
#
_cell.length_a   1.000
_cell.length_b   1.000
_cell.length_c   1.000
_cell.angle_alpha   90.00
_cell.angle_beta   90.00
_cell.angle_gamma   90.00
#
_symmetry.space_group_name_H-M   'P 1'
#
loop_
_entity.id
_entity.type
_entity.pdbx_description
1 polymer ?
#
loop_
_entity_poly.entity_id
_entity_poly.type
_entity_poly.pdbx_seq_one_letter_code
_entity_poly.pdbx_strand_id
1 'polypeptide(L)'
;MTSGLGERWRRRGGQAVRLVLTFDDIMEFALALLSVPPDDLEALGWSFADRKRLLDHFLRSGKAAQRLPRETLGQSLITLRLPRRDLAPLQRFARRELPKAASNAAMLDRVLRVLDEAA
;
A
#
# COMPACT_ATOMS: atom_id res chain seq x y z
N MET A 1 -34.47 12.43 12.69
CA MET A 1 -34.03 11.27 11.88
C MET A 1 -32.77 11.68 11.12
N THR A 2 -31.59 11.53 11.72
CA THR A 2 -30.29 11.99 11.14
C THR A 2 -29.22 10.90 11.26
N SER A 3 -29.57 9.65 10.96
CA SER A 3 -28.61 8.54 10.83
C SER A 3 -28.29 8.38 9.35
N GLY A 4 -27.30 9.13 8.85
CA GLY A 4 -27.07 9.19 7.39
C GLY A 4 -25.61 9.19 6.95
N LEU A 5 -24.71 9.92 7.60
CA LEU A 5 -23.37 10.14 7.01
C LEU A 5 -22.28 9.32 7.71
N GLY A 6 -22.31 9.23 9.05
CA GLY A 6 -21.30 8.49 9.83
C GLY A 6 -21.36 6.97 9.67
N GLU A 7 -22.54 6.40 9.46
CA GLU A 7 -22.70 4.95 9.21
C GLU A 7 -22.30 4.54 7.79
N ARG A 8 -22.56 5.41 6.80
CA ARG A 8 -22.08 5.21 5.42
C ARG A 8 -20.55 5.33 5.33
N TRP A 9 -19.92 6.19 6.13
CA TRP A 9 -18.46 6.27 6.26
C TRP A 9 -17.85 5.03 6.94
N ARG A 10 -18.44 4.57 8.05
CA ARG A 10 -18.00 3.34 8.72
C ARG A 10 -18.14 2.09 7.83
N ARG A 11 -19.25 1.98 7.08
CA ARG A 11 -19.49 0.86 6.16
C ARG A 11 -18.65 0.87 4.88
N ARG A 12 -18.16 2.03 4.40
CA ARG A 12 -17.36 2.11 3.15
C ARG A 12 -15.84 2.11 3.34
N GLY A 13 -15.33 2.27 4.56
CA GLY A 13 -13.88 2.35 4.77
C GLY A 13 -13.41 2.60 6.20
N GLY A 14 -14.24 2.35 7.22
CA GLY A 14 -13.88 2.63 8.62
C GLY A 14 -12.86 1.66 9.21
N GLN A 15 -12.71 0.46 8.65
CA GLN A 15 -11.76 -0.53 9.13
C GLN A 15 -10.45 -0.39 8.36
N ALA A 16 -9.46 0.23 9.02
CA ALA A 16 -8.11 0.31 8.51
C ALA A 16 -7.35 -0.98 8.86
N VAL A 17 -6.68 -1.58 7.88
CA VAL A 17 -5.72 -2.66 8.10
C VAL A 17 -4.35 -2.06 8.39
N ARG A 18 -3.57 -2.76 9.22
CA ARG A 18 -2.20 -2.37 9.55
C ARG A 18 -1.26 -3.34 8.83
N LEU A 19 -0.40 -2.80 7.97
CA LEU A 19 0.69 -3.57 7.38
C LEU A 19 1.99 -3.13 8.01
N VAL A 20 2.85 -4.07 8.39
CA VAL A 20 4.17 -3.77 8.95
C VAL A 20 5.20 -4.24 7.92
N LEU A 21 5.94 -3.29 7.36
CA LEU A 21 6.96 -3.52 6.33
C LEU A 21 8.22 -2.72 6.69
N THR A 22 9.37 -3.13 6.16
CA THR A 22 10.57 -2.28 6.24
C THR A 22 10.37 -1.02 5.40
N PHE A 23 11.10 0.05 5.72
CA PHE A 23 11.02 1.28 4.92
C PHE A 23 11.43 1.04 3.46
N ASP A 24 12.46 0.23 3.21
CA ASP A 24 12.89 -0.11 1.85
C ASP A 24 11.79 -0.85 1.07
N ASP A 25 11.13 -1.84 1.70
CA ASP A 25 10.03 -2.57 1.07
C ASP A 25 8.87 -1.62 0.73
N ILE A 26 8.57 -0.64 1.60
CA ILE A 26 7.54 0.40 1.35
C ILE A 26 7.92 1.28 0.17
N MET A 27 9.17 1.71 0.09
CA MET A 27 9.65 2.58 -0.98
C MET A 27 9.69 1.86 -2.33
N GLU A 28 10.20 0.62 -2.36
CA GLU A 28 10.23 -0.18 -3.59
C GLU A 28 8.82 -0.49 -4.08
N PHE A 29 7.88 -0.82 -3.18
CA PHE A 29 6.47 -0.98 -3.53
C PHE A 29 5.88 0.33 -4.08
N ALA A 30 6.10 1.46 -3.42
CA ALA A 30 5.59 2.75 -3.89
C ALA A 30 6.15 3.12 -5.28
N LEU A 31 7.42 2.86 -5.54
CA LEU A 31 8.06 3.07 -6.85
C LEU A 31 7.46 2.16 -7.92
N ALA A 32 7.29 0.86 -7.61
CA ALA A 32 6.65 -0.10 -8.51
C ALA A 32 5.22 0.31 -8.86
N LEU A 33 4.45 0.81 -7.88
CA LEU A 33 3.09 1.32 -8.11
C LEU A 33 3.09 2.59 -8.96
N LEU A 34 4.09 3.46 -8.79
CA LEU A 34 4.23 4.68 -9.57
C LEU A 34 4.60 4.38 -11.03
N SER A 35 5.42 3.35 -11.27
CA SER A 35 5.89 2.96 -12.60
C SER A 35 4.85 2.22 -13.44
N VAL A 36 3.71 1.82 -12.87
CA VAL A 36 2.66 1.10 -13.62
C VAL A 36 2.13 1.95 -14.77
N PRO A 37 2.16 1.43 -16.02
CA PRO A 37 1.54 2.09 -17.17
C PRO A 37 0.03 2.29 -16.99
N PRO A 38 -0.58 3.31 -17.61
CA PRO A 38 -2.02 3.53 -17.53
C PRO A 38 -2.88 2.32 -17.92
N ASP A 39 -2.48 1.57 -18.95
CA ASP A 39 -3.23 0.40 -19.43
C ASP A 39 -3.26 -0.74 -18.39
N ASP A 40 -2.13 -0.95 -17.69
CA ASP A 40 -2.04 -1.93 -16.60
C ASP A 40 -2.83 -1.47 -15.37
N LEU A 41 -2.90 -0.16 -15.09
CA LEU A 41 -3.80 0.37 -14.05
C LEU A 41 -5.26 0.10 -14.39
N GLU A 42 -5.66 0.31 -15.64
CA GLU A 42 -7.03 0.01 -16.09
C GLU A 42 -7.34 -1.49 -15.98
N ALA A 43 -6.39 -2.36 -16.34
CA ALA A 43 -6.51 -3.82 -16.18
C ALA A 43 -6.60 -4.28 -14.71
N LEU A 44 -6.19 -3.44 -13.76
CA LEU A 44 -6.40 -3.65 -12.31
C LEU A 44 -7.74 -3.09 -11.82
N GLY A 45 -8.47 -2.36 -12.66
CA GLY A 45 -9.69 -1.63 -12.33
C GLY A 45 -9.41 -0.32 -11.59
N TRP A 46 -8.24 0.29 -11.81
CA TRP A 46 -7.80 1.51 -11.14
C TRP A 46 -7.73 2.69 -12.10
N SER A 47 -8.19 3.83 -11.59
CA SER A 47 -7.90 5.13 -12.19
C SER A 47 -6.57 5.68 -11.67
N PHE A 48 -6.08 6.74 -12.32
CA PHE A 48 -4.95 7.53 -11.79
C PHE A 48 -5.25 8.08 -10.39
N ALA A 49 -6.51 8.40 -10.08
CA ALA A 49 -6.92 8.87 -8.76
C ALA A 49 -6.79 7.77 -7.68
N ASP A 50 -7.03 6.51 -8.05
CA ASP A 50 -6.79 5.36 -7.17
C ASP A 50 -5.30 5.20 -6.89
N ARG A 51 -4.45 5.27 -7.93
CA ARG A 51 -2.99 5.23 -7.76
C ARG A 51 -2.50 6.35 -6.84
N LYS A 52 -2.94 7.59 -7.06
CA LYS A 52 -2.59 8.72 -6.18
C LYS A 52 -2.99 8.45 -4.73
N ARG A 53 -4.23 7.99 -4.51
CA ARG A 53 -4.73 7.68 -3.17
C ARG A 53 -3.89 6.61 -2.48
N LEU A 54 -3.53 5.54 -3.19
CA LEU A 54 -2.67 4.47 -2.67
C LEU A 54 -1.28 5.02 -2.32
N LEU A 55 -0.65 5.79 -3.22
CA LEU A 55 0.63 6.45 -2.98
C LEU A 55 0.58 7.39 -1.77
N ASP A 56 -0.51 8.12 -1.56
CA ASP A 56 -0.69 8.97 -0.39
C ASP A 56 -0.60 8.16 0.93
N HIS A 57 -0.97 6.88 0.95
CA HIS A 57 -0.79 6.01 2.12
C HIS A 57 0.68 5.63 2.36
N PHE A 58 1.42 5.31 1.29
CA PHE A 58 2.86 5.04 1.39
C PHE A 58 3.63 6.30 1.82
N LEU A 59 3.30 7.47 1.29
CA LEU A 59 3.95 8.73 1.66
C LEU A 59 3.74 9.12 3.14
N ARG A 60 2.60 8.75 3.74
CA ARG A 60 2.36 8.98 5.18
C ARG A 60 3.35 8.23 6.07
N SER A 61 3.89 7.10 5.60
CA SER A 61 4.95 6.34 6.29
C SER A 61 6.25 7.16 6.43
N GLY A 62 6.51 8.05 5.47
CA GLY A 62 7.66 8.95 5.45
C GLY A 62 7.77 9.82 6.71
N LYS A 63 6.63 10.18 7.33
CA LYS A 63 6.65 10.93 8.60
C LYS A 63 7.21 10.13 9.77
N ALA A 64 6.98 8.82 9.80
CA ALA A 64 7.58 7.94 10.80
C ALA A 64 9.08 7.76 10.52
N ALA A 65 9.43 7.60 9.24
CA ALA A 65 10.80 7.48 8.78
C ALA A 65 11.69 8.73 9.05
N GLN A 66 11.13 9.94 8.96
CA GLN A 66 11.86 11.20 9.16
C GLN A 66 12.58 11.32 10.51
N ARG A 67 12.14 10.58 11.53
CA ARG A 67 12.73 10.62 12.87
C ARG A 67 13.78 9.54 13.10
N LEU A 68 14.02 8.68 12.11
CA LEU A 68 14.90 7.52 12.25
C LEU A 68 16.32 7.85 11.77
N PRO A 69 17.36 7.27 12.43
CA PRO A 69 18.72 7.37 11.95
C PRO A 69 18.87 6.79 10.54
N ARG A 70 19.61 7.48 9.67
CA ARG A 70 19.78 7.11 8.25
C ARG A 70 20.35 5.70 8.10
N GLU A 71 21.24 5.31 9.00
CA GLU A 71 21.95 4.03 9.02
C GLU A 71 21.00 2.85 9.23
N THR A 72 19.90 3.09 9.94
CA THR A 72 18.89 2.08 10.28
C THR A 72 17.61 2.20 9.47
N LEU A 73 17.48 3.27 8.68
CA LEU A 73 16.22 3.67 8.08
C LEU A 73 15.63 2.56 7.20
N GLY A 74 16.43 2.02 6.27
CA GLY A 74 15.94 1.04 5.29
C GLY A 74 15.32 -0.21 5.92
N GLN A 75 15.92 -0.71 7.01
CA GLN A 75 15.49 -1.91 7.72
C GLN A 75 14.42 -1.63 8.79
N SER A 76 14.15 -0.36 9.09
CA SER A 76 13.20 0.00 10.13
C SER A 76 11.78 -0.40 9.76
N LEU A 77 11.10 -1.09 10.68
CA LEU A 77 9.72 -1.50 10.51
C LEU A 77 8.78 -0.30 10.67
N ILE A 78 8.01 -0.02 9.62
CA ILE A 78 7.02 1.06 9.61
C ILE A 78 5.63 0.45 9.45
N THR A 79 4.69 0.96 10.25
CA THR A 79 3.29 0.57 10.15
C THR A 79 2.55 1.44 9.13
N LEU A 80 2.09 0.84 8.04
CA LEU A 80 1.15 1.43 7.09
C LEU A 80 -0.28 1.22 7.58
N ARG A 81 -1.11 2.26 7.47
CA ARG A 81 -2.55 2.19 7.70
C ARG A 81 -3.28 2.40 6.38
N LEU A 82 -3.95 1.35 5.93
CA LEU A 82 -4.66 1.32 4.65
C LEU A 82 -6.14 1.03 4.88
N PRO A 83 -7.06 1.63 4.12
CA PRO A 83 -8.45 1.22 4.12
C PRO A 83 -8.57 -0.23 3.66
N ARG A 84 -9.37 -1.06 4.34
CA ARG A 84 -9.55 -2.48 3.96
C ARG A 84 -10.02 -2.68 2.51
N ARG A 85 -10.76 -1.72 1.96
CA ARG A 85 -11.18 -1.71 0.53
C ARG A 85 -10.00 -1.71 -0.46
N ASP A 86 -8.86 -1.19 -0.04
CA ASP A 86 -7.67 -1.05 -0.89
C ASP A 86 -6.77 -2.30 -0.80
N LEU A 87 -7.04 -3.24 0.12
CA LEU A 87 -6.22 -4.43 0.34
C LEU A 87 -6.28 -5.45 -0.80
N ALA A 88 -7.48 -5.91 -1.17
CA ALA A 88 -7.62 -6.90 -2.26
C ALA A 88 -7.09 -6.37 -3.60
N PRO A 89 -7.31 -5.09 -3.96
CA PRO A 89 -6.67 -4.50 -5.12
C PRO A 89 -5.13 -4.48 -5.02
N LEU A 90 -4.56 -4.14 -3.85
CA LEU A 90 -3.11 -4.19 -3.62
C LEU A 90 -2.54 -5.61 -3.72
N GLN A 91 -3.26 -6.64 -3.27
CA GLN A 91 -2.87 -8.05 -3.48
C GLN A 91 -2.83 -8.40 -4.96
N ARG A 92 -3.82 -7.96 -5.74
CA ARG A 92 -3.85 -8.20 -7.19
C ARG A 92 -2.67 -7.53 -7.89
N PHE A 93 -2.39 -6.29 -7.54
CA PHE A 93 -1.22 -5.56 -8.02
C PHE A 93 0.09 -6.27 -7.62
N ALA A 94 0.24 -6.64 -6.35
CA ALA A 94 1.42 -7.32 -5.83
C ALA A 94 1.70 -8.65 -6.54
N ARG A 95 0.65 -9.39 -6.95
CA ARG A 95 0.81 -10.66 -7.67
C ARG A 95 1.06 -10.50 -9.17
N ARG A 96 0.46 -9.48 -9.81
CA ARG A 96 0.49 -9.33 -11.28
C ARG A 96 1.57 -8.39 -11.78
N GLU A 97 1.75 -7.26 -11.11
CA GLU A 97 2.54 -6.14 -11.63
C GLU A 97 3.84 -5.95 -10.85
N LEU A 98 3.83 -6.15 -9.53
CA LEU A 98 5.04 -6.02 -8.73
C LEU A 98 6.19 -6.94 -9.19
N PRO A 99 5.98 -8.20 -9.65
CA PRO A 99 7.08 -9.02 -10.17
C PRO A 99 7.72 -8.47 -11.45
N LYS A 100 7.01 -7.62 -12.20
CA LYS A 100 7.53 -6.98 -13.43
C LYS A 100 8.38 -5.75 -13.11
N ALA A 101 8.16 -5.14 -11.95
CA ALA A 101 8.74 -3.83 -11.58
C ALA A 101 9.70 -3.91 -10.38
N ALA A 102 9.54 -4.89 -9.50
CA ALA A 102 10.41 -5.10 -8.36
C ALA A 102 11.75 -5.69 -8.81
N SER A 103 12.81 -5.20 -8.18
CA SER A 103 14.17 -5.69 -8.37
C SER A 103 14.56 -6.77 -7.35
N ASN A 104 13.76 -6.92 -6.29
CA ASN A 104 14.03 -7.83 -5.19
C ASN A 104 12.89 -8.86 -4.99
N ALA A 105 13.14 -10.12 -5.36
CA ALA A 105 12.18 -11.21 -5.16
C ALA A 105 11.86 -11.46 -3.68
N ALA A 106 12.84 -11.30 -2.78
CA ALA A 106 12.60 -11.48 -1.35
C ALA A 106 11.70 -10.37 -0.77
N MET A 107 11.73 -9.15 -1.35
CA MET A 107 10.78 -8.09 -1.01
C MET A 107 9.36 -8.49 -1.41
N LEU A 108 9.17 -9.00 -2.64
CA LEU A 108 7.88 -9.47 -3.14
C LEU A 108 7.26 -10.51 -2.19
N ASP A 109 8.03 -11.52 -1.76
CA ASP A 109 7.55 -12.55 -0.84
C ASP A 109 7.11 -11.96 0.51
N ARG A 110 7.90 -11.04 1.06
CA ARG A 110 7.55 -10.36 2.33
C ARG A 110 6.27 -9.53 2.18
N VAL A 111 6.14 -8.77 1.10
CA VAL A 111 4.97 -7.95 0.83
C VAL A 111 3.72 -8.80 0.64
N LEU A 112 3.79 -9.85 -0.18
CA LEU A 112 2.67 -10.76 -0.39
C LEU A 112 2.22 -11.42 0.91
N ARG A 113 3.17 -11.91 1.71
CA ARG A 113 2.87 -12.48 3.03
C ARG A 113 2.14 -11.48 3.93
N VAL A 114 2.64 -10.25 4.05
CA VAL A 114 2.02 -9.22 4.89
C VAL A 114 0.63 -8.81 4.38
N LEU A 115 0.42 -8.77 3.07
CA LEU A 115 -0.90 -8.49 2.49
C LEU A 115 -1.88 -9.64 2.74
N ASP A 116 -1.43 -10.89 2.63
CA ASP A 116 -2.25 -12.08 2.84
C ASP A 116 -2.62 -12.28 4.32
N GLU A 117 -1.70 -11.98 5.25
CA GLU A 117 -1.96 -11.97 6.70
C GLU A 117 -3.00 -10.90 7.12
N ALA A 118 -3.16 -9.83 6.33
CA ALA A 118 -4.06 -8.71 6.64
C ALA A 118 -5.47 -8.86 6.06
N ALA A 119 -5.69 -9.84 5.17
CA ALA A 119 -6.94 -10.06 4.43
C ALA A 119 -7.96 -10.80 5.29
#